data_AF-A0AAD7EIU3-F1
#
_entry.id   AF-A0AAD7EIU3-F1
#
_cell.length_a   1.000
_cell.length_b   1.000
_cell.length_c   1.000
_cell.angle_alpha   90.00
_cell.angle_beta   90.00
_cell.angle_gamma   90.00
#
_symmetry.space_group_name_H-M   'P 1'
#
loop_
_entity.id
_entity.type
_entity.pdbx_description
1 polymer ?
#
loop_
_entity_poly.entity_id
_entity_poly.type
_entity_poly.pdbx_seq_one_letter_code
_entity_poly.pdbx_strand_id
1 'polypeptide(L)' 'ATYYDPNGGTGACPPYPVINDWDMAVAIGAGHWNGGAYCGKTMKVTYGSKTISVIVKDLCPGCQGSNGIDLTEGAMAAL' A
#
# COMPACT_ATOMS: atom_id res chain seq x y z
N ALA A 1 -0.19 8.65 6.30
CA ALA A 1 -0.82 7.60 5.51
C ALA A 1 -2.26 8.01 5.26
N THR A 2 -2.79 7.70 4.09
CA THR A 2 -4.22 7.75 3.77
C THR A 2 -4.73 6.33 3.54
N TYR A 3 -5.98 6.20 3.12
CA TYR A 3 -6.49 4.95 2.58
C TYR A 3 -7.20 5.17 1.23
N TYR A 4 -7.31 4.09 0.45
CA TYR A 4 -7.99 4.06 -0.83
C TYR A 4 -8.79 2.76 -1.01
N ASP A 5 -9.78 2.82 -1.89
CA ASP A 5 -10.62 1.68 -2.28
C ASP A 5 -10.22 1.24 -3.71
N PRO A 6 -9.37 0.21 -3.85
CA PRO A 6 -9.00 -0.31 -5.17
C PRO A 6 -10.18 -0.88 -5.96
N ASN A 7 -11.31 -1.23 -5.31
CA ASN A 7 -12.54 -1.73 -5.94
C ASN A 7 -12.30 -2.95 -6.86
N GLY A 8 -11.37 -3.84 -6.49
CA GLY A 8 -10.98 -4.99 -7.32
C GLY A 8 -10.10 -4.63 -8.52
N GLY A 9 -9.54 -3.42 -8.54
CA GLY A 9 -8.57 -2.98 -9.53
C GLY A 9 -7.22 -3.69 -9.41
N THR A 10 -6.40 -3.54 -10.45
CA THR A 10 -5.03 -4.06 -10.49
C THR A 10 -4.02 -3.00 -10.07
N GLY A 11 -3.15 -3.32 -9.12
CA GLY A 11 -2.06 -2.41 -8.74
C GLY A 11 -0.91 -2.39 -9.75
N ALA A 12 0.02 -1.44 -9.58
CA ALA A 12 1.19 -1.24 -10.41
C ALA A 12 2.28 -2.32 -10.24
N CYS A 13 2.18 -3.18 -9.23
CA CYS A 13 3.16 -4.25 -8.99
C CYS A 13 2.92 -5.48 -9.87
N PRO A 14 3.93 -6.00 -10.59
CA PRO A 14 3.83 -7.30 -11.25
C PRO A 14 3.55 -8.44 -10.24
N PRO A 15 2.75 -9.47 -10.60
CA PRO A 15 2.13 -9.74 -11.91
C PRO A 15 0.78 -9.02 -12.11
N TYR A 16 0.59 -7.84 -11.53
CA TYR A 16 -0.64 -7.03 -11.55
C TYR A 16 -1.79 -7.72 -10.84
N PRO A 17 -1.62 -8.11 -9.56
CA PRO A 17 -2.68 -8.78 -8.81
C PRO A 17 -3.86 -7.82 -8.62
N VAL A 18 -5.05 -8.41 -8.63
CA VAL A 18 -6.26 -7.74 -8.11
C VAL A 18 -6.03 -7.40 -6.64
N ILE A 19 -6.42 -6.19 -6.27
CA ILE A 19 -6.40 -5.69 -4.89
C ILE A 19 -7.85 -5.45 -4.49
N ASN A 20 -8.29 -6.10 -3.41
CA ASN A 20 -9.61 -5.84 -2.83
C ASN A 20 -9.50 -4.82 -1.69
N ASP A 21 -10.58 -4.11 -1.39
CA ASP A 21 -10.62 -3.05 -0.37
C ASP A 21 -10.25 -3.59 1.04
N TRP A 22 -10.51 -4.87 1.29
CA TRP A 22 -10.23 -5.55 2.55
C TRP A 22 -8.88 -6.28 2.61
N ASP A 23 -8.06 -6.20 1.56
CA ASP A 23 -6.73 -6.81 1.56
C ASP A 23 -5.82 -6.14 2.61
N MET A 24 -4.79 -6.84 3.09
CA MET A 24 -3.69 -6.23 3.86
C MET A 24 -2.61 -5.71 2.90
N ALA A 25 -2.92 -4.66 2.14
CA ALA A 25 -2.08 -4.13 1.07
C ALA A 25 -1.79 -2.63 1.23
N VAL A 26 -0.77 -2.17 0.51
CA VAL A 26 -0.34 -0.77 0.51
C VAL A 26 0.15 -0.33 -0.86
N ALA A 27 -0.20 0.90 -1.23
CA ALA A 27 0.40 1.65 -2.31
C ALA A 27 1.52 2.54 -1.74
N ILE A 28 2.72 2.49 -2.32
CA ILE A 28 3.86 3.30 -1.86
C ILE A 28 4.07 4.52 -2.76
N GLY A 29 4.50 5.63 -2.17
CA GLY A 29 4.81 6.88 -2.88
C GLY A 29 5.97 6.74 -3.87
N ALA A 30 6.00 7.66 -4.85
CA ALA A 30 7.00 7.67 -5.92
C ALA A 30 8.45 7.68 -5.43
N GLY A 31 8.74 8.30 -4.28
CA GLY A 31 10.09 8.32 -3.69
C GLY A 31 10.58 6.95 -3.20
N HIS A 32 9.67 6.04 -2.87
CA HIS A 32 10.01 4.66 -2.48
C HIS A 32 9.76 3.64 -3.59
N TRP A 33 9.12 4.03 -4.70
CA TRP A 33 8.76 3.09 -5.75
C TRP A 33 9.94 2.31 -6.29
N ASN A 34 11.06 3.00 -6.57
CA ASN A 34 12.32 2.40 -7.04
C ASN A 34 12.09 1.34 -8.14
N GLY A 35 11.29 1.67 -9.16
CA GLY A 35 10.96 0.76 -10.26
C GLY A 35 10.20 -0.51 -9.84
N GLY A 36 9.49 -0.48 -8.71
CA GLY A 36 8.78 -1.65 -8.18
C GLY A 36 9.65 -2.60 -7.36
N ALA A 37 10.85 -2.19 -6.92
CA ALA A 37 11.79 -3.04 -6.16
C ALA A 37 11.24 -3.59 -4.83
N TYR A 38 10.10 -3.06 -4.35
CA TYR A 38 9.42 -3.49 -3.14
C TYR A 38 8.13 -4.26 -3.39
N CYS A 39 7.73 -4.45 -4.64
CA CYS A 39 6.54 -5.21 -4.99
C CYS A 39 6.54 -6.63 -4.40
N GLY A 40 5.42 -7.01 -3.79
CA GLY A 40 5.25 -8.30 -3.12
C GLY A 40 5.99 -8.43 -1.78
N LYS A 41 6.76 -7.42 -1.36
CA LYS A 41 7.42 -7.44 -0.04
C LYS A 41 6.45 -6.99 1.05
N THR A 42 6.65 -7.56 2.23
CA THR A 42 5.93 -7.16 3.44
C THR A 42 6.58 -5.91 4.04
N MET A 43 5.75 -4.93 4.36
CA MET A 43 6.10 -3.72 5.09
C MET A 43 5.37 -3.72 6.43
N LYS A 44 6.06 -3.26 7.49
CA LYS A 44 5.41 -3.01 8.78
C LYS A 44 4.99 -1.55 8.85
N VAL A 45 3.75 -1.31 9.25
CA VAL A 45 3.21 0.03 9.47
C VAL A 45 2.86 0.15 10.95
N THR A 46 3.37 1.19 11.59
CA THR A 46 3.14 1.45 13.02
C THR A 46 2.44 2.79 13.17
N TYR A 47 1.35 2.80 13.94
CA TYR A 47 0.65 4.02 14.35
C TYR A 47 0.30 3.92 15.84
N GLY A 48 0.82 4.86 16.64
CA GLY A 48 0.74 4.77 18.09
C GLY A 48 1.35 3.46 18.62
N SER A 49 0.55 2.66 19.34
CA SER A 49 0.97 1.35 19.87
C SER A 49 0.64 0.17 18.96
N LYS A 50 -0.03 0.39 17.84
CA LYS A 50 -0.44 -0.68 16.92
C LYS A 50 0.55 -0.82 15.78
N THR A 51 0.82 -2.06 15.38
CA THR A 51 1.67 -2.38 14.24
C THR A 51 1.01 -3.47 13.42
N ILE A 52 0.87 -3.23 12.12
CA ILE A 52 0.35 -4.19 11.15
C ILE A 52 1.42 -4.57 10.14
N SER A 53 1.19 -5.68 9.44
CA SER A 53 1.98 -6.08 8.27
C SER A 53 1.12 -5.98 7.02
N VAL A 54 1.62 -5.30 6.00
CA VAL A 54 0.95 -5.10 4.70
C VAL A 54 1.88 -5.49 3.57
N ILE A 55 1.31 -5.87 2.43
CA ILE A 55 2.07 -6.20 1.21
C ILE A 55 2.06 -5.01 0.26
N VAL A 56 3.22 -4.61 -0.24
CA VAL A 56 3.31 -3.58 -1.29
C VAL A 56 2.74 -4.16 -2.58
N LYS A 57 1.60 -3.63 -3.02
CA LYS A 57 0.91 -4.07 -4.24
C LYS A 57 0.74 -2.97 -5.28
N ASP A 58 0.99 -1.72 -4.92
CA ASP A 58 0.71 -0.60 -5.82
C ASP A 58 1.67 0.59 -5.67
N LEU A 59 1.62 1.48 -6.66
CA LEU A 59 2.28 2.78 -6.69
C LEU A 59 1.21 3.85 -6.45
N CYS A 60 1.50 4.78 -5.56
CA CYS A 60 0.69 5.97 -5.33
C CYS A 60 1.46 7.22 -5.79
N PRO A 61 1.31 7.68 -7.05
CA PRO A 61 2.07 8.82 -7.57
C PRO A 61 1.75 10.13 -6.85
N GLY A 62 0.52 10.26 -6.35
CA GLY A 62 0.00 11.47 -5.69
C GLY A 62 0.05 11.43 -4.16
N CYS A 63 0.65 10.38 -3.57
CA CYS A 63 0.75 10.29 -2.11
C CYS A 63 1.50 11.48 -1.53
N GLN A 64 1.11 11.92 -0.33
CA GLN A 64 1.69 13.09 0.32
C GLN A 64 3.21 12.94 0.49
N GLY A 65 3.96 13.79 -0.21
CA GLY A 65 5.42 13.82 -0.16
C GLY A 65 6.07 12.56 -0.75
N SER A 66 7.41 12.49 -0.66
CA SER A 66 8.19 11.39 -1.25
C SER A 66 7.93 10.03 -0.59
N ASN A 67 7.48 10.03 0.67
CA ASN A 67 7.39 8.84 1.52
C ASN A 67 5.94 8.52 1.94
N GLY A 68 4.95 9.18 1.33
CA GLY A 68 3.55 8.90 1.60
C GLY A 68 3.20 7.45 1.22
N ILE A 69 2.28 6.85 1.98
CA ILE A 69 1.71 5.53 1.71
C ILE A 69 0.19 5.63 1.75
N ASP A 70 -0.46 4.82 0.91
CA ASP A 70 -1.91 4.67 0.85
C ASP A 70 -2.30 3.23 1.17
N LEU A 71 -3.01 3.03 2.26
CA LEU A 71 -3.42 1.69 2.70
C LEU A 71 -4.74 1.32 2.05
N THR A 72 -4.98 0.03 1.83
CA THR A 72 -6.36 -0.42 1.61
C THR A 72 -7.23 -0.12 2.84
N GLU A 73 -8.54 0.06 2.67
CA GLU A 73 -9.48 0.32 3.77
C GLU A 73 -9.32 -0.71 4.90
N GLY A 74 -9.24 -2.00 4.58
CA GLY A 74 -9.04 -3.06 5.56
C GLY A 74 -7.72 -2.95 6.34
N ALA A 75 -6.63 -2.57 5.67
CA ALA A 75 -5.35 -2.36 6.34
C ALA A 75 -5.38 -1.13 7.26
N MET A 76 -6.02 -0.04 6.83
CA MET A 76 -6.19 1.16 7.65
C MET A 76 -7.07 0.88 8.89
N ALA A 77 -8.15 0.13 8.73
CA ALA A 77 -9.04 -0.25 9.82
C ALA A 77 -8.36 -1.14 10.88
N ALA A 78 -7.31 -1.88 10.49
CA ALA A 78 -6.52 -2.73 11.39
C ALA A 78 -5.44 -1.96 12.19
N LEU A 79 -5.14 -0.71 11.83
CA LEU A 79 -4.22 0.20 12.54
C LEU A 79 -4.89 0.93 13.72
#